data_AF-A0A7D5BWU8-F1
#
_entry.id   AF-A0A7D5BWU8-F1
#
_cell.length_a   1.000
_cell.length_b   1.000
_cell.length_c   1.000
_cell.angle_alpha   90.00
_cell.angle_beta   90.00
_cell.angle_gamma   90.00
#
_symmetry.space_group_name_H-M   'P 1'
#
loop_
_entity.id
_entity.type
_entity.pdbx_description
1 polymer ?
#
loop_
_entity_poly.entity_id
_entity_poly.type
_entity_poly.pdbx_seq_one_letter_code
_entity_poly.pdbx_strand_id
1 'polypeptide(L)'
;MKRFKAMVSLFAVAMTGCYATYDPYYYDYAYYDPYWYGYDAYYAYSWVDPYGVYYYSAPHTMQNRIDLNAAATAIADRANTYYTPAGCAAATASGPTVNYNFNNCEGAFGLKSVSGAVRLELSESNGQLMFTGTSTDLTAGGQPFILDLSGTATRSGTQRVVTMRSHSRAPDRVDSRDEQITMTWEQGSGCVTLNGQGGSTRGDMVTTSTITGYQLCENQCPTAGMVTVEGEDGVFTTEFNGTSTATVTAPNGDTKNYDLQCP
;
A
#
# COMPACT_ATOMS: atom_id res chain seq x y z
N MET A 1 50.53 -15.26 -62.69
CA MET A 1 50.10 -14.09 -61.88
C MET A 1 48.58 -14.02 -61.90
N LYS A 2 47.94 -14.04 -60.71
CA LYS A 2 46.55 -13.62 -60.39
C LYS A 2 45.41 -14.45 -61.05
N ARG A 3 44.31 -14.83 -60.39
CA ARG A 3 43.82 -14.73 -59.00
C ARG A 3 42.59 -15.68 -58.91
N PHE A 4 42.53 -16.50 -57.86
CA PHE A 4 41.33 -17.17 -57.39
C PHE A 4 40.28 -16.13 -56.96
N LYS A 5 39.01 -16.31 -57.32
CA LYS A 5 37.86 -15.77 -56.59
C LYS A 5 36.69 -16.76 -56.69
N ALA A 6 36.56 -17.59 -55.67
CA ALA A 6 35.27 -18.11 -55.25
C ALA A 6 34.55 -17.00 -54.45
N MET A 7 33.27 -16.79 -54.71
CA MET A 7 32.38 -16.14 -53.74
C MET A 7 30.99 -16.71 -53.92
N VAL A 8 30.72 -17.74 -53.13
CA VAL A 8 29.39 -18.25 -52.81
C VAL A 8 28.77 -17.21 -51.88
N SER A 9 27.81 -16.45 -52.38
CA SER A 9 27.02 -15.50 -51.58
C SER A 9 25.96 -16.27 -50.79
N LEU A 10 26.31 -16.64 -49.56
CA LEU A 10 25.38 -17.05 -48.53
C LEU A 10 24.76 -15.77 -47.93
N PHE A 11 23.54 -15.42 -48.34
CA PHE A 11 22.76 -14.42 -47.64
C PHE A 11 22.28 -15.03 -46.32
N ALA A 12 23.06 -14.83 -45.25
CA ALA A 12 22.56 -14.94 -43.90
C ALA A 12 21.70 -13.68 -43.62
N VAL A 13 20.38 -13.82 -43.74
CA VAL A 13 19.45 -12.83 -43.21
C VAL A 13 19.55 -12.93 -41.69
N ALA A 14 20.37 -12.06 -41.09
CA ALA A 14 20.33 -11.81 -39.67
C ALA A 14 18.98 -11.16 -39.37
N MET A 15 18.02 -11.96 -38.90
CA MET A 15 16.85 -11.42 -38.20
C MET A 15 17.35 -10.85 -36.88
N THR A 16 17.84 -9.62 -36.90
CA THR A 16 17.89 -8.77 -35.72
C THR A 16 16.45 -8.48 -35.35
N GLY A 17 15.83 -9.39 -34.61
CA GLY A 17 14.54 -9.14 -33.97
C GLY A 17 14.67 -7.85 -33.19
N CYS A 18 13.82 -6.88 -33.50
CA CYS A 18 13.60 -5.73 -32.65
C CYS A 18 13.13 -6.29 -31.30
N TYR A 19 14.05 -6.50 -30.36
CA TYR A 19 13.68 -6.64 -28.97
C TYR A 19 13.01 -5.32 -28.62
N ALA A 20 11.69 -5.34 -28.43
CA ALA A 20 10.98 -4.21 -27.86
C ALA A 20 11.53 -4.05 -26.44
N THR A 21 12.54 -3.20 -26.29
CA THR A 21 13.04 -2.81 -24.97
C THR A 21 11.98 -1.89 -24.38
N TYR A 22 11.12 -2.44 -23.52
CA TYR A 22 10.24 -1.63 -22.70
C TYR A 22 11.04 -0.62 -21.89
N ASP A 23 10.41 0.49 -21.53
CA ASP A 23 11.03 1.39 -20.59
C ASP A 23 11.30 0.64 -19.26
N PRO A 24 12.55 0.55 -18.77
CA PRO A 24 12.87 -0.09 -17.49
C PRO A 24 12.07 0.48 -16.31
N TYR A 25 11.54 1.70 -16.42
CA TYR A 25 10.69 2.29 -15.39
C TYR A 25 9.39 1.52 -15.14
N TYR A 26 8.80 0.85 -16.14
CA TYR A 26 7.58 0.06 -15.92
C TYR A 26 7.80 -1.18 -15.07
N TYR A 27 8.96 -1.83 -15.21
CA TYR A 27 9.34 -2.94 -14.34
C TYR A 27 9.50 -2.48 -12.89
N ASP A 28 10.18 -1.35 -12.69
CA ASP A 28 10.37 -0.77 -11.37
C ASP A 28 9.03 -0.30 -10.79
N TYR A 29 8.13 0.23 -11.61
CA TYR A 29 6.80 0.64 -11.16
C TYR A 29 5.98 -0.57 -10.69
N ALA A 30 5.89 -1.62 -11.50
CA ALA A 30 5.21 -2.86 -11.15
C ALA A 30 5.79 -3.54 -9.89
N TYR A 31 7.07 -3.30 -9.60
CA TYR A 31 7.72 -3.76 -8.39
C TYR A 31 7.43 -2.87 -7.16
N TYR A 32 7.56 -1.55 -7.28
CA TYR A 32 7.46 -0.63 -6.15
C TYR A 32 6.03 -0.23 -5.78
N ASP A 33 5.10 -0.22 -6.73
CA ASP A 33 3.71 0.19 -6.48
C ASP A 33 3.00 -0.64 -5.37
N PRO A 34 3.14 -1.98 -5.29
CA PRO A 34 2.65 -2.78 -4.15
C PRO A 34 3.13 -2.27 -2.78
N TYR A 35 4.37 -1.78 -2.70
CA TYR A 35 4.92 -1.23 -1.46
C TYR A 35 4.24 0.07 -1.10
N TRP A 36 4.06 0.97 -2.07
CA TRP A 36 3.38 2.24 -1.84
C TRP A 36 1.93 2.02 -1.39
N TYR A 37 1.21 1.03 -1.93
CA TYR A 37 -0.15 0.69 -1.45
C TYR A 37 -0.16 0.27 0.02
N GLY A 38 0.92 -0.38 0.48
CA GLY A 38 1.12 -0.71 1.88
C GLY A 38 1.20 0.52 2.80
N TYR A 39 1.68 1.68 2.32
CA TYR A 39 1.86 2.87 3.17
C TYR A 39 0.53 3.41 3.67
N ASP A 40 -0.44 3.60 2.77
CA ASP A 40 -1.75 4.13 3.09
C ASP A 40 -2.59 3.09 3.83
N ALA A 41 -2.53 1.83 3.38
CA ALA A 41 -3.23 0.72 4.01
C ALA A 41 -2.76 0.51 5.46
N TYR A 42 -1.48 0.74 5.74
CA TYR A 42 -0.93 0.61 7.08
C TYR A 42 -1.59 1.57 8.08
N TYR A 43 -1.84 2.83 7.69
CA TYR A 43 -2.53 3.77 8.57
C TYR A 43 -3.92 3.24 8.94
N ALA A 44 -4.70 2.82 7.94
CA ALA A 44 -6.02 2.24 8.17
C ALA A 44 -5.97 0.95 9.03
N TYR A 45 -4.97 0.09 8.82
CA TYR A 45 -4.74 -1.09 9.66
C TYR A 45 -4.50 -0.70 11.13
N SER A 46 -3.54 0.19 11.39
CA SER A 46 -3.17 0.57 12.76
C SER A 46 -4.27 1.31 13.52
N TRP A 47 -5.20 1.96 12.81
CA TRP A 47 -6.36 2.61 13.42
C TRP A 47 -7.51 1.64 13.71
N VAL A 48 -7.66 0.58 12.92
CA VAL A 48 -8.82 -0.31 13.03
C VAL A 48 -8.49 -1.63 13.74
N ASP A 49 -7.25 -2.12 13.70
CA ASP A 49 -6.85 -3.35 14.40
C ASP A 49 -6.97 -3.25 15.94
N PRO A 50 -6.64 -2.12 16.60
CA PRO A 50 -6.97 -1.86 18.01
C PRO A 50 -8.42 -2.12 18.40
N TYR A 51 -9.34 -2.08 17.44
CA TYR A 51 -10.77 -2.10 17.68
C TYR A 51 -11.24 -3.50 18.09
N GLY A 52 -11.11 -3.83 19.38
CA GLY A 52 -11.34 -5.18 19.90
C GLY A 52 -12.66 -5.43 20.56
N VAL A 53 -13.08 -4.62 21.53
CA VAL A 53 -14.17 -5.05 22.40
C VAL A 53 -14.89 -3.85 23.03
N TYR A 54 -16.22 -3.86 22.93
CA TYR A 54 -17.20 -3.03 23.67
C TYR A 54 -17.25 -1.51 23.43
N TYR A 55 -17.96 -1.08 22.38
CA TYR A 55 -18.51 0.30 22.29
C TYR A 55 -19.96 0.35 21.79
N TYR A 56 -20.72 -0.71 22.04
CA TYR A 56 -22.18 -0.63 22.06
C TYR A 56 -22.58 -0.55 23.54
N SER A 57 -23.28 0.50 23.95
CA SER A 57 -23.84 0.58 25.30
C SER A 57 -24.77 -0.63 25.54
N ALA A 58 -24.53 -1.37 26.62
CA ALA A 58 -25.38 -2.49 27.06
C ALA A 58 -26.75 -1.99 27.60
N PRO A 59 -27.65 -2.91 27.98
CA PRO A 59 -28.51 -3.74 27.17
C PRO A 59 -29.87 -3.05 26.99
N HIS A 60 -29.96 -2.12 26.05
CA HIS A 60 -31.24 -1.61 25.59
C HIS A 60 -31.36 -1.90 24.10
N THR A 61 -32.50 -2.49 23.74
CA THR A 61 -32.91 -2.84 22.38
C THR A 61 -32.42 -1.82 21.35
N MET A 62 -31.56 -2.28 20.43
CA MET A 62 -31.16 -1.61 19.19
C MET A 62 -30.55 -0.20 19.33
N GLN A 63 -29.31 -0.11 19.84
CA GLN A 63 -28.40 0.96 19.40
C GLN A 63 -27.09 0.36 18.91
N ASN A 64 -27.03 0.12 17.59
CA ASN A 64 -25.81 -0.15 16.81
C ASN A 64 -24.93 1.11 16.70
N ARG A 65 -24.86 1.95 17.74
CA ARG A 65 -24.09 3.18 17.70
C ARG A 65 -22.66 2.93 18.19
N ILE A 66 -21.68 3.51 17.49
CA ILE A 66 -20.28 3.43 17.88
C ILE A 66 -19.95 4.58 18.83
N ASP A 67 -19.36 4.29 20.00
CA ASP A 67 -18.73 5.32 20.83
C ASP A 67 -17.41 5.79 20.20
N LEU A 68 -17.49 6.89 19.46
CA LEU A 68 -16.36 7.45 18.72
C LEU A 68 -15.26 7.99 19.62
N ASN A 69 -15.59 8.52 20.80
CA ASN A 69 -14.60 9.06 21.71
C ASN A 69 -13.76 7.94 22.30
N ALA A 70 -14.43 6.87 22.73
CA ALA A 70 -13.75 5.74 23.29
C ALA A 70 -12.96 4.95 22.23
N ALA A 71 -13.45 4.90 20.98
CA ALA A 71 -12.68 4.42 19.83
C ALA A 71 -11.40 5.25 19.62
N ALA A 72 -11.50 6.58 19.61
CA ALA A 72 -10.34 7.47 19.47
C ALA A 72 -9.30 7.26 20.59
N THR A 73 -9.74 7.14 21.85
CA THR A 73 -8.86 6.81 22.98
C THR A 73 -8.16 5.47 22.78
N ALA A 74 -8.90 4.42 22.41
CA ALA A 74 -8.33 3.08 22.19
C ALA A 74 -7.30 3.03 21.07
N ILE A 75 -7.47 3.87 20.03
CA ILE A 75 -6.53 4.03 18.92
C ILE A 75 -5.27 4.75 19.40
N ALA A 76 -5.43 5.87 20.11
CA ALA A 76 -4.30 6.63 20.64
C ALA A 76 -3.44 5.80 21.62
N ASP A 77 -4.07 5.08 22.54
CA ASP A 77 -3.39 4.27 23.55
C ASP A 77 -2.55 3.13 22.94
N ARG A 78 -2.93 2.65 21.75
CA ARG A 78 -2.24 1.54 21.08
C ARG A 78 -1.23 1.99 20.03
N ALA A 79 -0.99 3.29 19.84
CA ALA A 79 0.00 3.76 18.85
C ALA A 79 1.35 3.04 19.00
N ASN A 80 1.90 2.95 20.23
CA ASN A 80 3.18 2.27 20.46
C ASN A 80 3.20 0.75 20.21
N THR A 81 2.05 0.12 19.91
CA THR A 81 1.98 -1.28 19.49
C THR A 81 2.26 -1.45 18.00
N TYR A 82 1.91 -0.47 17.17
CA TYR A 82 2.04 -0.57 15.72
C TYR A 82 3.28 0.14 15.18
N TYR A 83 3.83 1.08 15.95
CA TYR A 83 4.96 1.89 15.55
C TYR A 83 6.21 1.60 16.36
N THR A 84 7.35 1.47 15.67
CA THR A 84 8.67 1.21 16.25
C THR A 84 9.68 2.30 15.85
N PRO A 85 10.70 2.59 16.69
CA PRO A 85 10.89 2.11 18.04
C PRO A 85 9.82 2.66 19.01
N ALA A 86 9.68 2.01 20.17
CA ALA A 86 8.74 2.47 21.20
C ALA A 86 8.98 3.95 21.54
N GLY A 87 7.91 4.75 21.55
CA GLY A 87 7.98 6.19 21.79
C GLY A 87 8.25 7.05 20.55
N CYS A 88 8.45 6.47 19.37
CA CYS A 88 8.57 7.23 18.13
C CYS A 88 7.23 7.91 17.74
N ALA A 89 6.11 7.28 18.09
CA ALA A 89 4.76 7.74 17.79
C ALA A 89 4.07 8.24 19.08
N ALA A 90 3.75 9.52 19.11
CA ALA A 90 2.90 10.11 20.13
C ALA A 90 1.49 10.30 19.56
N ALA A 91 0.48 9.71 20.21
CA ALA A 91 -0.91 9.86 19.81
C ALA A 91 -1.75 10.42 20.97
N THR A 92 -2.65 11.34 20.66
CA THR A 92 -3.56 11.94 21.65
C THR A 92 -4.99 11.96 21.11
N ALA A 93 -5.94 11.52 21.93
CA ALA A 93 -7.36 11.57 21.60
C ALA A 93 -8.02 12.81 22.21
N SER A 94 -8.85 13.50 21.43
CA SER A 94 -9.70 14.61 21.88
C SER A 94 -11.05 14.52 21.18
N GLY A 95 -12.07 14.07 21.92
CA GLY A 95 -13.36 13.72 21.31
C GLY A 95 -13.17 12.58 20.29
N PRO A 96 -13.79 12.64 19.10
CA PRO A 96 -13.66 11.62 18.07
C PRO A 96 -12.41 11.80 17.20
N THR A 97 -11.44 12.61 17.62
CA THR A 97 -10.23 12.91 16.85
C THR A 97 -9.00 12.32 17.54
N VAL A 98 -8.09 11.73 16.77
CA VAL A 98 -6.76 11.30 17.20
C VAL A 98 -5.71 12.10 16.45
N ASN A 99 -4.79 12.73 17.17
CA ASN A 99 -3.66 13.43 16.59
C ASN A 99 -2.39 12.61 16.85
N TYR A 100 -1.72 12.22 15.77
CA TYR A 100 -0.43 11.56 15.77
C TYR A 100 0.68 12.57 15.50
N ASN A 101 1.79 12.40 16.20
CA ASN A 101 3.08 12.99 15.87
C ASN A 101 4.13 11.86 15.80
N PHE A 102 4.73 11.70 14.64
CA PHE A 102 5.73 10.69 14.34
C PHE A 102 7.12 11.32 14.31
N ASN A 103 8.08 10.60 14.88
CA ASN A 103 9.49 10.98 14.83
C ASN A 103 10.32 9.75 14.45
N ASN A 104 10.65 9.64 13.17
CA ASN A 104 11.40 8.53 12.57
C ASN A 104 10.84 7.16 12.97
N CYS A 105 9.53 6.99 12.78
CA CYS A 105 8.85 5.73 13.03
C CYS A 105 8.96 4.77 11.86
N GLU A 106 8.94 3.50 12.21
CA GLU A 106 8.63 2.39 11.33
C GLU A 106 7.26 1.84 11.74
N GLY A 107 6.57 1.23 10.80
CA GLY A 107 5.28 0.58 11.02
C GLY A 107 5.24 -0.78 10.36
N ALA A 108 4.18 -1.54 10.64
CA ALA A 108 3.90 -2.78 9.93
C ALA A 108 3.91 -2.58 8.40
N PHE A 109 4.08 -3.70 7.69
CA PHE A 109 4.03 -3.77 6.23
C PHE A 109 5.08 -2.91 5.48
N GLY A 110 6.19 -2.58 6.13
CA GLY A 110 7.34 -1.96 5.48
C GLY A 110 7.31 -0.43 5.45
N LEU A 111 6.41 0.20 6.22
CA LEU A 111 6.45 1.64 6.44
C LEU A 111 7.73 2.02 7.20
N LYS A 112 8.63 2.80 6.57
CA LYS A 112 9.93 3.15 7.15
C LYS A 112 10.16 4.66 7.22
N SER A 113 10.84 5.07 8.29
CA SER A 113 11.33 6.44 8.51
C SER A 113 10.25 7.51 8.33
N VAL A 114 9.12 7.34 9.02
CA VAL A 114 8.00 8.27 9.00
C VAL A 114 8.15 9.34 10.07
N SER A 115 8.06 10.59 9.67
CA SER A 115 8.08 11.74 10.59
C SER A 115 7.05 12.78 10.17
N GLY A 116 6.49 13.52 11.12
CA GLY A 116 5.46 14.53 10.89
C GLY A 116 4.14 14.19 11.59
N ALA A 117 3.07 14.89 11.24
CA ALA A 117 1.79 14.76 11.93
C ALA A 117 0.71 14.14 11.05
N VAL A 118 -0.18 13.36 11.68
CA VAL A 118 -1.41 12.86 11.06
C VAL A 118 -2.59 13.10 12.00
N ARG A 119 -3.64 13.71 11.47
CA ARG A 119 -4.92 13.92 12.16
C ARG A 119 -5.93 12.91 11.62
N LEU A 120 -6.44 12.06 12.51
CA LEU A 120 -7.50 11.11 12.26
C LEU A 120 -8.81 11.61 12.88
N GLU A 121 -9.85 11.72 12.07
CA GLU A 121 -11.20 12.07 12.51
C GLU A 121 -12.12 10.87 12.34
N LEU A 122 -12.86 10.53 13.40
CA LEU A 122 -13.80 9.42 13.40
C LEU A 122 -15.24 9.93 13.27
N SER A 123 -16.05 9.19 12.53
CA SER A 123 -17.50 9.40 12.45
C SER A 123 -18.22 8.05 12.36
N GLU A 124 -19.54 8.07 12.43
CA GLU A 124 -20.37 6.87 12.33
C GLU A 124 -21.48 7.10 11.32
N SER A 125 -21.72 6.09 10.48
CA SER A 125 -22.85 6.05 9.56
C SER A 125 -23.40 4.65 9.51
N ASN A 126 -24.70 4.49 9.80
CA ASN A 126 -25.40 3.21 9.78
C ASN A 126 -24.70 2.10 10.60
N GLY A 127 -24.13 2.45 11.76
CA GLY A 127 -23.39 1.51 12.61
C GLY A 127 -22.03 1.07 12.08
N GLN A 128 -21.50 1.73 11.04
CA GLN A 128 -20.16 1.53 10.51
C GLN A 128 -19.25 2.66 10.96
N LEU A 129 -18.00 2.32 11.31
CA LEU A 129 -16.99 3.33 11.66
C LEU A 129 -16.49 3.95 10.37
N MET A 130 -16.61 5.26 10.27
CA MET A 130 -16.01 6.04 9.20
C MET A 130 -14.80 6.78 9.76
N PHE A 131 -13.78 6.97 8.94
CA PHE A 131 -12.60 7.73 9.31
C PHE A 131 -12.08 8.57 8.17
N THR A 132 -11.44 9.68 8.53
CA THR A 132 -10.66 10.52 7.62
C THR A 132 -9.30 10.83 8.26
N GLY A 133 -8.22 10.58 7.53
CA GLY A 133 -6.84 10.88 7.91
C GLY A 133 -6.27 11.97 7.02
N THR A 134 -5.66 12.99 7.62
CA THR A 134 -4.94 14.05 6.89
C THR A 134 -3.57 14.29 7.52
N SER A 135 -2.55 14.56 6.71
CA SER A 135 -1.20 14.82 7.20
C SER A 135 -0.80 16.29 7.25
N THR A 136 0.19 16.61 8.09
CA THR A 136 0.92 17.89 8.08
C THR A 136 2.41 17.60 8.23
N ASP A 137 3.23 18.15 7.34
CA ASP A 137 4.69 17.98 7.30
C ASP A 137 5.15 16.51 7.37
N LEU A 138 4.33 15.61 6.81
CA LEU A 138 4.61 14.19 6.83
C LEU A 138 5.70 13.86 5.81
N THR A 139 6.60 13.01 6.23
CA THR A 139 7.68 12.46 5.42
C THR A 139 7.70 10.96 5.57
N ALA A 140 8.07 10.26 4.51
CA ALA A 140 8.28 8.82 4.53
C ALA A 140 9.53 8.49 3.70
N GLY A 141 10.45 7.70 4.25
CA GLY A 141 11.78 7.53 3.64
C GLY A 141 12.54 8.85 3.42
N GLY A 142 12.26 9.88 4.24
CA GLY A 142 12.85 11.22 4.10
C GLY A 142 12.29 12.07 2.95
N GLN A 143 11.28 11.61 2.22
CA GLN A 143 10.61 12.39 1.17
C GLN A 143 9.29 12.96 1.69
N PRO A 144 8.94 14.21 1.35
CA PRO A 144 7.65 14.79 1.70
C PRO A 144 6.47 14.00 1.11
N PHE A 145 5.42 13.85 1.90
CA PHE A 145 4.25 13.06 1.58
C PHE A 145 3.00 13.73 2.14
N ILE A 146 1.99 13.93 1.31
CA ILE A 146 0.66 14.36 1.75
C ILE A 146 -0.27 13.17 1.71
N LEU A 147 -0.76 12.79 2.89
CA LEU A 147 -1.82 11.80 3.09
C LEU A 147 -3.18 12.52 3.14
N ASP A 148 -4.09 12.12 2.26
CA ASP A 148 -5.53 12.37 2.37
C ASP A 148 -6.22 11.02 2.19
N LEU A 149 -6.80 10.49 3.26
CA LEU A 149 -7.32 9.13 3.30
C LEU A 149 -8.67 9.12 3.98
N SER A 150 -9.62 8.40 3.43
CA SER A 150 -10.93 8.19 4.02
C SER A 150 -11.32 6.73 3.91
N GLY A 151 -12.12 6.23 4.85
CA GLY A 151 -12.54 4.85 4.78
C GLY A 151 -13.70 4.51 5.68
N THR A 152 -14.21 3.31 5.46
CA THR A 152 -15.27 2.70 6.25
C THR A 152 -14.80 1.35 6.75
N ALA A 153 -14.86 1.17 8.06
CA ALA A 153 -14.55 -0.09 8.72
C ALA A 153 -15.84 -0.81 9.14
N THR A 154 -15.87 -2.10 8.85
CA THR A 154 -16.90 -3.04 9.30
C THR A 154 -16.26 -4.21 10.02
N ARG A 155 -17.07 -4.94 10.80
CA ARG A 155 -16.61 -6.10 11.54
C ARG A 155 -17.65 -7.22 11.55
N SER A 156 -17.16 -8.44 11.62
CA SER A 156 -17.95 -9.64 11.91
C SER A 156 -17.13 -10.55 12.81
N GLY A 157 -17.47 -10.61 14.10
CA GLY A 157 -16.62 -11.28 15.10
C GLY A 157 -15.22 -10.66 15.17
N THR A 158 -14.18 -11.47 14.98
CA THR A 158 -12.76 -11.05 14.93
C THR A 158 -12.35 -10.53 13.55
N GLN A 159 -13.13 -10.79 12.51
CA GLN A 159 -12.85 -10.30 11.17
C GLN A 159 -13.05 -8.78 11.10
N ARG A 160 -12.11 -8.11 10.44
CA ARG A 160 -12.12 -6.69 10.13
C ARG A 160 -12.11 -6.53 8.62
N VAL A 161 -12.93 -5.63 8.13
CA VAL A 161 -12.92 -5.22 6.73
C VAL A 161 -12.90 -3.70 6.68
N VAL A 162 -11.92 -3.15 5.99
CA VAL A 162 -11.83 -1.72 5.70
C VAL A 162 -11.90 -1.51 4.21
N THR A 163 -12.78 -0.64 3.76
CA THR A 163 -12.72 -0.09 2.41
C THR A 163 -12.30 1.36 2.52
N MET A 164 -11.15 1.71 1.94
CA MET A 164 -10.58 3.04 1.98
C MET A 164 -10.39 3.61 0.58
N ARG A 165 -10.36 4.94 0.52
CA ARG A 165 -9.86 5.72 -0.60
C ARG A 165 -8.73 6.60 -0.10
N SER A 166 -7.66 6.70 -0.87
CA SER A 166 -6.61 7.66 -0.60
C SER A 166 -6.34 8.51 -1.82
N HIS A 167 -5.98 9.76 -1.57
CA HIS A 167 -5.31 10.63 -2.51
C HIS A 167 -4.00 11.06 -1.87
N SER A 168 -2.90 10.52 -2.38
CA SER A 168 -1.57 10.78 -1.86
C SER A 168 -0.71 11.50 -2.91
N ARG A 169 0.12 12.45 -2.47
CA ARG A 169 0.97 13.23 -3.39
C ARG A 169 2.26 13.72 -2.74
N ALA A 170 3.28 13.91 -3.57
CA ALA A 170 4.47 14.65 -3.17
C ALA A 170 4.24 16.16 -3.42
N PRO A 171 4.43 17.05 -2.44
CA PRO A 171 4.23 18.49 -2.62
C PRO A 171 5.20 19.15 -3.61
N ASP A 172 6.36 18.53 -3.84
CA ASP A 172 7.45 19.05 -4.66
C ASP A 172 7.55 18.37 -6.04
N ARG A 173 6.63 17.46 -6.37
CA ARG A 173 6.59 16.73 -7.65
C ARG A 173 5.16 16.62 -8.17
N VAL A 174 5.01 16.32 -9.46
CA VAL A 174 3.70 16.02 -10.08
C VAL A 174 3.29 14.56 -9.82
N ASP A 175 3.82 14.00 -8.73
CA ASP A 175 3.61 12.61 -8.38
C ASP A 175 2.37 12.54 -7.50
N SER A 176 1.34 11.86 -7.99
CA SER A 176 0.08 11.67 -7.28
C SER A 176 -0.43 10.26 -7.45
N ARG A 177 -1.26 9.83 -6.51
CA ARG A 177 -1.92 8.55 -6.56
C ARG A 177 -3.29 8.65 -5.94
N ASP A 178 -4.26 8.11 -6.66
CA ASP A 178 -5.62 7.89 -6.21
C ASP A 178 -5.87 6.40 -6.13
N GLU A 179 -6.30 5.90 -4.98
CA GLU A 179 -6.53 4.47 -4.79
C GLU A 179 -7.85 4.19 -4.08
N GLN A 180 -8.38 3.00 -4.35
CA GLN A 180 -9.45 2.40 -3.58
C GLN A 180 -9.04 0.98 -3.21
N ILE A 181 -8.90 0.71 -1.91
CA ILE A 181 -8.44 -0.57 -1.38
C ILE A 181 -9.45 -1.11 -0.39
N THR A 182 -9.75 -2.40 -0.50
CA THR A 182 -10.39 -3.19 0.53
C THR A 182 -9.36 -4.08 1.22
N MET A 183 -9.25 -3.89 2.52
CA MET A 183 -8.40 -4.63 3.42
C MET A 183 -9.25 -5.61 4.22
N THR A 184 -8.77 -6.84 4.41
CA THR A 184 -9.42 -7.83 5.27
C THR A 184 -8.39 -8.52 6.15
N TRP A 185 -8.70 -8.66 7.44
CA TRP A 185 -7.84 -9.36 8.38
C TRP A 185 -8.62 -9.90 9.58
N GLU A 186 -7.98 -10.80 10.33
CA GLU A 186 -8.41 -11.16 11.68
C GLU A 186 -7.70 -10.28 12.68
N GLN A 187 -8.45 -9.74 13.63
CA GLN A 187 -7.91 -8.85 14.65
C GLN A 187 -6.68 -9.45 15.35
N GLY A 188 -5.61 -8.66 15.43
CA GLY A 188 -4.37 -9.03 16.13
C GLY A 188 -3.61 -10.18 15.49
N SER A 189 -3.97 -10.58 14.26
CA SER A 189 -3.26 -11.63 13.52
C SER A 189 -1.89 -11.18 13.01
N GLY A 190 -1.63 -9.88 12.93
CA GLY A 190 -0.43 -9.33 12.29
C GLY A 190 -0.43 -9.50 10.77
N CYS A 191 -1.53 -9.95 10.16
CA CYS A 191 -1.63 -10.21 8.73
C CYS A 191 -2.82 -9.47 8.11
N VAL A 192 -2.66 -8.95 6.89
CA VAL A 192 -3.73 -8.30 6.13
C VAL A 192 -3.72 -8.76 4.68
N THR A 193 -4.93 -8.91 4.11
CA THR A 193 -5.11 -9.13 2.68
C THR A 193 -5.67 -7.87 2.03
N LEU A 194 -5.04 -7.42 0.96
CA LEU A 194 -5.38 -6.23 0.19
C LEU A 194 -5.96 -6.61 -1.18
N ASN A 195 -7.05 -5.96 -1.55
CA ASN A 195 -7.60 -5.98 -2.91
C ASN A 195 -7.96 -4.56 -3.29
N GLY A 196 -7.68 -4.12 -4.51
CA GLY A 196 -7.98 -2.75 -4.87
C GLY A 196 -7.49 -2.36 -6.25
N GLN A 197 -7.72 -1.11 -6.57
CA GLN A 197 -7.23 -0.49 -7.79
C GLN A 197 -6.83 0.95 -7.48
N GLY A 198 -5.77 1.42 -8.13
CA GLY A 198 -5.34 2.80 -8.04
C GLY A 198 -4.82 3.32 -9.37
N GLY A 199 -4.94 4.62 -9.57
CA GLY A 199 -4.31 5.35 -10.65
C GLY A 199 -3.18 6.20 -10.09
N SER A 200 -2.12 6.38 -10.87
CA SER A 200 -0.97 7.15 -10.44
C SER A 200 -0.33 7.91 -11.59
N THR A 201 0.23 9.07 -11.24
CA THR A 201 0.96 9.94 -12.16
C THR A 201 2.38 10.09 -11.67
N ARG A 202 3.36 10.01 -12.58
CA ARG A 202 4.76 10.31 -12.31
C ARG A 202 5.40 10.96 -13.52
N GLY A 203 5.57 12.28 -13.48
CA GLY A 203 5.91 13.04 -14.68
C GLY A 203 4.82 12.88 -15.75
N ASP A 204 5.21 12.46 -16.95
CA ASP A 204 4.28 12.23 -18.08
C ASP A 204 3.66 10.81 -18.08
N MET A 205 4.09 9.94 -17.16
CA MET A 205 3.61 8.56 -17.07
C MET A 205 2.33 8.49 -16.25
N VAL A 206 1.31 7.84 -16.80
CA VAL A 206 0.05 7.54 -16.12
C VAL A 206 -0.13 6.03 -16.11
N THR A 207 -0.36 5.47 -14.92
CA THR A 207 -0.58 4.04 -14.75
C THR A 207 -1.83 3.74 -13.96
N THR A 208 -2.42 2.58 -14.22
CA THR A 208 -3.47 1.99 -13.40
C THR A 208 -2.97 0.68 -12.85
N SER A 209 -3.04 0.50 -11.54
CA SER A 209 -2.62 -0.74 -10.90
C SER A 209 -3.77 -1.44 -10.23
N THR A 210 -3.77 -2.76 -10.29
CA THR A 210 -4.79 -3.62 -9.67
C THR A 210 -4.11 -4.59 -8.74
N ILE A 211 -4.62 -4.70 -7.52
CA ILE A 211 -4.12 -5.57 -6.46
C ILE A 211 -5.17 -6.66 -6.22
N THR A 212 -4.73 -7.91 -6.27
CA THR A 212 -5.61 -9.07 -6.02
C THR A 212 -4.98 -9.99 -4.99
N GLY A 213 -5.67 -10.16 -3.86
CA GLY A 213 -5.30 -11.13 -2.81
C GLY A 213 -3.91 -10.89 -2.22
N TYR A 214 -3.39 -9.67 -2.25
CA TYR A 214 -2.04 -9.36 -1.79
C TYR A 214 -1.97 -9.44 -0.28
N GLN A 215 -1.25 -10.44 0.23
CA GLN A 215 -1.19 -10.73 1.66
C GLN A 215 0.13 -10.27 2.25
N LEU A 216 0.03 -9.44 3.28
CA LEU A 216 1.16 -8.89 4.03
C LEU A 216 1.03 -9.33 5.48
N CYS A 217 2.12 -9.87 6.03
CA CYS A 217 2.19 -10.27 7.43
C CYS A 217 3.38 -9.59 8.11
N GLU A 218 3.25 -9.31 9.40
CA GLU A 218 4.35 -8.82 10.23
C GLU A 218 5.54 -9.76 10.16
N ASN A 219 6.73 -9.19 9.96
CA ASN A 219 8.00 -9.92 9.88
C ASN A 219 8.08 -10.99 8.79
N GLN A 220 7.34 -10.82 7.69
CA GLN A 220 7.36 -11.75 6.56
C GLN A 220 7.39 -11.01 5.23
N CYS A 221 7.93 -11.67 4.20
CA CYS A 221 7.69 -11.29 2.82
C CYS A 221 6.19 -11.43 2.50
N PRO A 222 5.68 -10.71 1.47
CA PRO A 222 4.31 -10.92 1.01
C PRO A 222 4.06 -12.39 0.65
N THR A 223 3.11 -13.00 1.32
CA THR A 223 2.91 -14.46 1.31
C THR A 223 2.07 -14.94 0.13
N ALA A 224 1.28 -14.05 -0.46
CA ALA A 224 0.41 -14.34 -1.58
C ALA A 224 0.01 -13.07 -2.34
N GLY A 225 -0.52 -13.27 -3.55
CA GLY A 225 -1.27 -12.27 -4.30
C GLY A 225 -0.54 -11.77 -5.53
N MET A 226 -1.18 -10.83 -6.21
CA MET A 226 -0.75 -10.33 -7.51
C MET A 226 -1.01 -8.84 -7.60
N VAL A 227 -0.08 -8.14 -8.24
CA VAL A 227 -0.25 -6.75 -8.65
C VAL A 227 -0.01 -6.64 -10.14
N THR A 228 -0.94 -6.00 -10.84
CA THR A 228 -0.75 -5.63 -12.24
C THR A 228 -0.62 -4.12 -12.34
N VAL A 229 0.28 -3.63 -13.20
CA VAL A 229 0.40 -2.21 -13.55
C VAL A 229 0.21 -2.08 -15.06
N GLU A 230 -0.83 -1.35 -15.45
CA GLU A 230 -1.16 -1.03 -16.83
C GLU A 230 -0.72 0.39 -17.14
N GLY A 231 0.04 0.56 -18.23
CA GLY A 231 0.40 1.85 -18.80
C GLY A 231 0.45 1.79 -20.33
N GLU A 232 1.09 2.76 -20.98
CA GLU A 232 1.12 2.86 -22.45
C GLU A 232 1.78 1.65 -23.12
N ASP A 233 2.76 1.04 -22.44
CA ASP A 233 3.52 -0.10 -22.94
C ASP A 233 2.81 -1.45 -22.72
N GLY A 234 1.67 -1.47 -22.00
CA GLY A 234 0.88 -2.65 -21.68
C GLY A 234 0.85 -2.98 -20.18
N VAL A 235 0.49 -4.23 -19.86
CA VAL A 235 0.32 -4.73 -18.49
C VAL A 235 1.56 -5.47 -18.00
N PHE A 236 2.14 -4.98 -16.91
CA PHE A 236 3.21 -5.64 -16.16
C PHE A 236 2.60 -6.33 -14.95
N THR A 237 3.00 -7.57 -14.67
CA THR A 237 2.42 -8.39 -13.61
C THR A 237 3.48 -8.85 -12.62
N THR A 238 3.20 -8.66 -11.33
CA THR A 238 4.05 -9.10 -10.22
C THR A 238 3.27 -10.11 -9.39
N GLU A 239 3.81 -11.31 -9.22
CA GLU A 239 3.23 -12.35 -8.36
C GLU A 239 4.04 -12.54 -7.07
N PHE A 240 3.32 -12.74 -5.96
CA PHE A 240 3.88 -12.93 -4.63
C PHE A 240 3.50 -14.30 -4.09
N ASN A 241 4.48 -14.99 -3.53
CA ASN A 241 4.36 -16.40 -3.12
C ASN A 241 5.10 -16.72 -1.80
N GLY A 242 5.43 -15.69 -1.01
CA GLY A 242 6.15 -15.84 0.26
C GLY A 242 7.65 -16.02 0.15
N THR A 243 8.23 -15.98 -1.06
CA THR A 243 9.69 -15.96 -1.22
C THR A 243 10.26 -14.54 -1.01
N SER A 244 11.57 -14.42 -0.83
CA SER A 244 12.28 -13.14 -0.75
C SER A 244 12.55 -12.50 -2.11
N THR A 245 11.89 -12.99 -3.17
CA THR A 245 12.05 -12.50 -4.53
C THR A 245 10.69 -12.32 -5.18
N ALA A 246 10.48 -11.24 -5.91
CA ALA A 246 9.32 -11.09 -6.80
C ALA A 246 9.76 -11.12 -8.26
N THR A 247 8.95 -11.77 -9.09
CA THR A 247 9.13 -11.78 -10.54
C THR A 247 8.11 -10.83 -11.17
N VAL A 248 8.60 -9.85 -11.91
CA VAL A 248 7.79 -8.98 -12.75
C VAL A 248 7.80 -9.54 -14.16
N THR A 249 6.63 -9.81 -14.72
CA THR A 249 6.42 -10.29 -16.08
C THR A 249 5.87 -9.15 -16.94
N ALA A 250 6.55 -8.83 -18.04
CA ALA A 250 6.17 -7.82 -19.00
C ALA A 250 5.14 -8.35 -20.02
N PRO A 251 4.50 -7.47 -20.83
CA PRO A 251 3.45 -7.87 -21.77
C PRO A 251 3.90 -8.89 -22.83
N ASN A 252 5.19 -8.91 -23.20
CA ASN A 252 5.76 -9.88 -24.12
C ASN A 252 6.18 -11.21 -23.47
N GLY A 253 6.01 -11.36 -22.15
CA GLY A 253 6.43 -12.52 -21.37
C GLY A 253 7.86 -12.47 -20.84
N ASP A 254 8.62 -11.39 -21.10
CA ASP A 254 9.93 -11.19 -20.48
C ASP A 254 9.78 -11.03 -18.97
N THR A 255 10.77 -11.52 -18.21
CA THR A 255 10.73 -11.48 -16.76
C THR A 255 11.94 -10.78 -16.17
N LYS A 256 11.73 -10.07 -15.06
CA LYS A 256 12.78 -9.48 -14.24
C LYS A 256 12.53 -9.82 -12.77
N ASN A 257 13.58 -10.27 -12.09
CA ASN A 257 13.51 -10.61 -10.68
C ASN A 257 14.00 -9.45 -9.81
N TYR A 258 13.36 -9.28 -8.67
CA TYR A 258 13.68 -8.28 -7.67
C TYR A 258 13.80 -8.94 -6.30
N ASP A 259 14.84 -8.57 -5.56
CA ASP A 259 15.01 -8.99 -4.17
C ASP A 259 14.11 -8.15 -3.26
N LEU A 260 13.18 -8.81 -2.57
CA LEU A 260 12.30 -8.19 -1.60
C LEU A 260 13.09 -7.90 -0.32
N GLN A 261 13.01 -6.66 0.13
CA GLN A 261 13.54 -6.25 1.44
C GLN A 261 12.55 -6.66 2.53
N CYS A 262 12.47 -7.95 2.81
CA CYS A 262 11.62 -8.48 3.87
C CYS A 262 12.20 -8.14 5.25
N PRO A 263 11.35 -7.96 6.28
CA PRO A 263 11.82 -7.67 7.63
C PRO A 263 12.61 -8.82 8.26
#